data_AF-A0A1Z9GXM7-F1
#
_entry.id   AF-A0A1Z9GXM7-F1
#
_cell.length_a   1.000
_cell.length_b   1.000
_cell.length_c   1.000
_cell.angle_alpha   90.00
_cell.angle_beta   90.00
_cell.angle_gamma   90.00
#
_symmetry.space_group_name_H-M   'P 1'
#
loop_
_entity.id
_entity.type
_entity.pdbx_description
1 polymer ?
#
loop_
_entity_poly.entity_id
_entity_poly.type
_entity_poly.pdbx_seq_one_letter_code
_entity_poly.pdbx_strand_id
1 'polypeptide(L)'
;MRFETTTKLFYSKFPYKAIIEHRGFNSDDYYDSMTTMLRWLKKLSKDDYQMRHARSIQLFFKKRKDLEYVMNNYSKWVTEIHEPFNKKHYEHLKETKDCITRNRLFWNKYKYKITFSCHSDLSKIIHWFGHFFTDKDTDRYRYGSSLHKMIREKDQWKTYWCNPVLYLTNHDDVMLCKLALDNHIMKIETAITFDEFKGVSNG
;
A
#
# COMPACT_ATOMS: atom_id res chain seq x y z
N MET A 1 23.17 0.14 2.20
CA MET A 1 21.93 -0.59 1.87
C MET A 1 20.93 -0.38 3.00
N ARG A 2 19.69 0.01 2.71
CA ARG A 2 18.62 0.22 3.70
C ARG A 2 17.66 -0.97 3.72
N PHE A 3 17.15 -1.32 4.90
CA PHE A 3 16.14 -2.35 5.08
C PHE A 3 14.83 -1.71 5.49
N GLU A 4 13.79 -2.02 4.74
CA GLU A 4 12.44 -1.54 4.92
C GLU A 4 11.50 -2.72 5.11
N THR A 5 10.42 -2.52 5.85
CA THR A 5 9.42 -3.57 6.02
C THR A 5 8.35 -3.47 4.94
N THR A 6 8.01 -4.58 4.31
CA THR A 6 6.91 -4.65 3.33
C THR A 6 5.58 -4.37 4.03
N THR A 7 4.94 -3.24 3.73
CA THR A 7 3.67 -2.83 4.35
C THR A 7 2.44 -3.41 3.65
N LYS A 8 2.57 -3.77 2.36
CA LYS A 8 1.55 -4.42 1.53
C LYS A 8 2.24 -5.18 0.41
N LEU A 9 1.61 -6.24 -0.10
CA LEU A 9 2.10 -6.93 -1.30
C LEU A 9 2.21 -5.97 -2.49
N PHE A 10 3.38 -5.93 -3.12
CA PHE A 10 3.58 -5.22 -4.37
C PHE A 10 2.85 -5.96 -5.50
N TYR A 11 2.11 -5.22 -6.33
CA TYR A 11 1.26 -5.79 -7.38
C TYR A 11 0.30 -6.89 -6.88
N SER A 12 -0.09 -6.82 -5.60
CA SER A 12 -0.94 -7.82 -4.93
C SER A 12 -0.37 -9.24 -4.91
N LYS A 13 0.92 -9.44 -5.23
CA LYS A 13 1.55 -10.77 -5.33
C LYS A 13 2.97 -10.89 -4.76
N PHE A 14 3.75 -9.81 -4.72
CA PHE A 14 5.16 -9.88 -4.34
C PHE A 14 5.40 -9.30 -2.95
N PRO A 15 5.87 -10.11 -1.99
CA PRO A 15 6.22 -9.65 -0.65
C PRO A 15 7.65 -9.11 -0.53
N TYR A 16 8.51 -9.35 -1.52
CA TYR A 16 9.92 -8.97 -1.49
C TYR A 16 10.23 -7.96 -2.60
N LYS A 17 11.08 -6.98 -2.30
CA LYS A 17 11.54 -5.97 -3.27
C LYS A 17 13.00 -5.60 -3.05
N ALA A 18 13.74 -5.39 -4.14
CA ALA A 18 15.05 -4.74 -4.13
C ALA A 18 15.02 -3.48 -5.01
N ILE A 19 15.69 -2.43 -4.58
CA ILE A 19 15.95 -1.22 -5.37
C ILE A 19 17.42 -1.19 -5.73
N ILE A 20 17.69 -1.08 -7.02
CA ILE A 20 19.02 -1.01 -7.61
C ILE A 20 19.18 0.38 -8.22
N GLU A 21 20.26 1.06 -7.86
CA GLU A 21 20.60 2.38 -8.37
C GLU A 21 22.04 2.41 -8.86
N HIS A 22 22.24 3.07 -10.00
CA HIS A 22 23.56 3.42 -10.47
C HIS A 22 24.04 4.67 -9.72
N ARG A 23 24.94 4.50 -8.76
CA ARG A 23 25.63 5.58 -8.06
C ARG A 23 27.14 5.41 -8.28
N GLY A 24 27.69 5.91 -9.37
CA GLY A 24 29.14 5.83 -9.61
C GLY A 24 29.60 6.18 -11.02
N PHE A 25 30.93 6.25 -11.19
CA PHE A 25 31.63 6.56 -12.44
C PHE A 25 31.97 5.32 -13.28
N ASN A 26 31.80 4.10 -12.75
CA ASN A 26 32.11 2.87 -13.49
C ASN A 26 30.83 2.30 -14.13
N SER A 27 30.44 2.89 -15.25
CA SER A 27 29.27 2.49 -16.04
C SER A 27 29.40 1.06 -16.56
N ASP A 28 30.60 0.66 -16.98
CA ASP A 28 30.81 -0.58 -17.72
C ASP A 28 30.59 -1.80 -16.80
N ASP A 29 31.17 -1.78 -15.61
CA ASP A 29 30.93 -2.80 -14.57
C ASP A 29 29.44 -2.89 -14.19
N TYR A 30 28.75 -1.74 -14.12
CA TYR A 30 27.31 -1.71 -13.87
C TYR A 30 26.51 -2.37 -15.01
N TYR A 31 26.80 -2.04 -16.27
CA TYR A 31 26.09 -2.61 -17.42
C TYR A 31 26.37 -4.10 -17.60
N ASP A 32 27.58 -4.57 -17.32
CA ASP A 32 27.94 -5.99 -17.35
C ASP A 32 27.22 -6.77 -16.24
N SER A 33 27.21 -6.22 -15.01
CA SER A 33 26.45 -6.76 -13.88
C SER A 33 24.95 -6.81 -14.20
N MET A 34 24.40 -5.73 -14.76
CA MET A 34 23.00 -5.62 -15.15
C MET A 34 22.63 -6.65 -16.22
N THR A 35 23.47 -6.82 -17.23
CA THR A 35 23.26 -7.79 -18.30
C THR A 35 23.23 -9.21 -17.73
N THR A 36 24.15 -9.53 -16.81
CA THR A 36 24.19 -10.82 -16.13
C THR A 36 22.94 -11.06 -15.28
N MET A 37 22.51 -10.05 -14.53
CA MET A 37 21.27 -10.11 -13.74
C MET A 37 20.04 -10.32 -14.63
N LEU A 38 19.92 -9.60 -15.76
CA LEU A 38 18.82 -9.77 -16.70
C LEU A 38 18.79 -11.17 -17.31
N ARG A 39 19.96 -11.76 -17.62
CA ARG A 39 20.05 -13.16 -18.06
C ARG A 39 19.58 -14.12 -16.98
N TRP A 40 19.93 -13.87 -15.71
CA TRP A 40 19.45 -14.69 -14.59
C TRP A 40 17.93 -14.55 -14.38
N LEU A 41 17.38 -13.32 -14.40
CA LEU A 41 15.94 -13.07 -14.27
C LEU A 41 15.13 -13.80 -15.35
N LYS A 42 15.67 -13.91 -16.59
CA LYS A 42 15.04 -14.68 -17.67
C LYS A 42 14.93 -16.19 -17.39
N LYS A 43 15.69 -16.73 -16.44
CA LYS A 43 15.60 -18.14 -15.99
C LYS A 43 14.48 -18.36 -14.98
N LEU A 44 13.99 -17.31 -14.33
CA LEU A 44 12.86 -17.40 -13.40
C LEU A 44 11.54 -17.45 -14.17
N SER A 45 10.52 -18.06 -13.57
CA SER A 45 9.15 -17.97 -14.09
C SER A 45 8.71 -16.50 -14.11
N LYS A 46 8.01 -16.07 -15.18
CA LYS A 46 7.44 -14.72 -15.28
C LYS A 46 6.48 -14.38 -14.14
N ASP A 47 5.94 -15.40 -13.48
CA ASP A 47 5.07 -15.23 -12.32
C ASP A 47 5.83 -15.03 -11.00
N ASP A 48 7.11 -15.39 -10.95
CA ASP A 48 7.92 -15.36 -9.73
C ASP A 48 8.62 -14.02 -9.50
N TYR A 49 8.73 -13.18 -10.54
CA TYR A 49 9.30 -11.85 -10.43
C TYR A 49 8.56 -10.80 -11.25
N GLN A 50 8.82 -9.53 -10.94
CA GLN A 50 8.46 -8.38 -11.76
C GLN A 50 9.62 -7.40 -11.71
N MET A 51 9.87 -6.72 -12.82
CA MET A 51 10.80 -5.62 -12.89
C MET A 51 10.06 -4.35 -13.27
N ARG A 52 10.41 -3.23 -12.63
CA ARG A 52 9.94 -1.90 -12.99
C ARG A 52 11.14 -0.98 -13.16
N HIS A 53 11.19 -0.31 -14.30
CA HIS A 53 12.12 0.79 -14.55
C HIS A 53 11.41 2.11 -14.25
N ALA A 54 11.97 2.91 -13.35
CA ALA A 54 11.55 4.28 -13.08
C ALA A 54 12.80 5.15 -12.98
N ARG A 55 12.96 5.92 -11.88
CA ARG A 55 14.25 6.58 -11.56
C ARG A 55 15.33 5.57 -11.12
N SER A 56 14.92 4.38 -10.72
CA SER A 56 15.76 3.26 -10.30
C SER A 56 15.18 1.95 -10.83
N ILE A 57 15.98 0.88 -10.82
CA ILE A 57 15.50 -0.46 -11.15
C ILE A 57 14.91 -1.06 -9.88
N GLN A 58 13.64 -1.47 -9.96
CA GLN A 58 12.95 -2.12 -8.85
C GLN A 58 12.62 -3.55 -9.26
N LEU A 59 13.14 -4.50 -8.49
CA LEU A 59 12.89 -5.92 -8.65
C LEU A 59 11.96 -6.38 -7.54
N PHE A 60 10.94 -7.13 -7.91
CA PHE A 60 9.94 -7.67 -6.98
C PHE A 60 9.95 -9.19 -7.11
N PHE A 61 9.92 -9.90 -5.99
CA PHE A 61 10.05 -11.36 -5.97
C PHE A 61 8.95 -12.01 -5.13
N LYS A 62 8.50 -13.20 -5.55
CA LYS A 62 7.59 -14.04 -4.76
C LYS A 62 8.32 -14.79 -3.65
N LYS A 63 9.57 -15.19 -3.90
CA LYS A 63 10.36 -16.07 -3.04
C LYS A 63 11.55 -15.29 -2.46
N ARG A 64 11.84 -15.51 -1.17
CA ARG A 64 12.96 -14.87 -0.46
C ARG A 64 14.31 -15.21 -1.08
N LYS A 65 14.50 -16.47 -1.51
CA LYS A 65 15.75 -16.94 -2.15
C LYS A 65 16.16 -16.13 -3.38
N ASP A 66 15.18 -15.61 -4.14
CA ASP A 66 15.46 -14.84 -5.36
C ASP A 66 15.92 -13.42 -4.98
N LEU A 67 15.37 -12.84 -3.91
CA LEU A 67 15.89 -11.61 -3.32
C LEU A 67 17.31 -11.82 -2.78
N GLU A 68 17.55 -12.89 -2.03
CA GLU A 68 18.87 -13.24 -1.47
C GLU A 68 19.92 -13.40 -2.58
N TYR A 69 19.55 -14.01 -3.71
CA TYR A 69 20.43 -14.08 -4.88
C TYR A 69 20.85 -12.68 -5.35
N VAL A 70 19.91 -11.74 -5.45
CA VAL A 70 20.22 -10.36 -5.86
C VAL A 70 21.13 -9.68 -4.84
N MET A 71 20.85 -9.85 -3.55
CA MET A 71 21.67 -9.29 -2.48
C MET A 71 23.12 -9.81 -2.56
N ASN A 72 23.30 -11.11 -2.69
CA ASN A 72 24.63 -11.72 -2.62
C ASN A 72 25.48 -11.42 -3.85
N ASN A 73 24.86 -11.29 -5.03
CA ASN A 73 25.59 -11.11 -6.29
C ASN A 73 25.69 -9.64 -6.74
N TYR A 74 24.79 -8.76 -6.27
CA TYR A 74 24.69 -7.38 -6.75
C TYR A 74 24.57 -6.35 -5.60
N SER A 75 24.98 -6.71 -4.37
CA SER A 75 24.91 -5.85 -3.16
C SER A 75 25.45 -4.44 -3.38
N LYS A 76 26.54 -4.30 -4.14
CA LYS A 76 27.18 -3.00 -4.49
C LYS A 76 26.19 -2.00 -5.09
N TRP A 77 25.18 -2.47 -5.82
CA TRP A 77 24.21 -1.63 -6.53
C TRP A 77 22.84 -1.59 -5.84
N VAL A 78 22.61 -2.45 -4.84
CA VAL A 78 21.35 -2.51 -4.10
C VAL A 78 21.33 -1.45 -3.00
N THR A 79 20.46 -0.47 -3.14
CA THR A 79 20.34 0.65 -2.19
C THR A 79 19.30 0.39 -1.11
N GLU A 80 18.25 -0.37 -1.41
CA GLU A 80 17.11 -0.59 -0.51
C GLU A 80 16.47 -1.96 -0.74
N ILE A 81 16.01 -2.58 0.34
CA ILE A 81 15.34 -3.88 0.35
C ILE A 81 14.07 -3.78 1.15
N HIS A 82 13.00 -4.39 0.65
CA HIS A 82 11.78 -4.59 1.41
C HIS A 82 11.52 -6.09 1.59
N GLU A 83 11.28 -6.48 2.83
CA GLU A 83 10.84 -7.83 3.18
C GLU A 83 9.77 -7.81 4.28
N PRO A 84 8.98 -8.88 4.42
CA PRO A 84 8.07 -9.03 5.55
C PRO A 84 8.83 -9.02 6.88
N PHE A 85 8.24 -8.37 7.88
CA PHE A 85 8.79 -8.28 9.24
C PHE A 85 9.18 -9.63 9.85
N ASN A 86 8.33 -10.65 9.67
CA ASN A 86 8.56 -12.02 10.09
C ASN A 86 7.60 -12.97 9.36
N LYS A 87 7.65 -14.28 9.69
CA LYS A 87 6.79 -15.31 9.08
C LYS A 87 5.30 -15.02 9.27
N LYS A 88 4.87 -14.64 10.48
CA LYS A 88 3.46 -14.29 10.78
C LYS A 88 2.98 -13.13 9.91
N HIS A 89 3.81 -12.10 9.75
CA HIS A 89 3.50 -10.97 8.87
C HIS A 89 3.45 -11.39 7.39
N TYR A 90 4.35 -12.27 6.94
CA TYR A 90 4.32 -12.80 5.56
C TYR A 90 3.03 -13.56 5.26
N GLU A 91 2.58 -14.42 6.18
CA GLU A 91 1.33 -15.18 6.07
C GLU A 91 0.14 -14.21 6.01
N HIS A 92 0.10 -13.23 6.91
CA HIS A 92 -0.94 -12.19 6.91
C HIS A 92 -1.02 -11.42 5.58
N LEU A 93 0.12 -11.00 5.02
CA LEU A 93 0.18 -10.28 3.74
C LEU A 93 -0.41 -11.10 2.59
N LYS A 94 -0.31 -12.43 2.62
CA LYS A 94 -0.88 -13.31 1.59
C LYS A 94 -2.38 -13.51 1.72
N GLU A 95 -2.86 -13.64 2.95
CA GLU A 95 -4.27 -13.88 3.24
C GLU A 95 -5.11 -12.63 3.04
N THR A 96 -4.59 -11.45 3.39
CA THR A 96 -5.39 -10.22 3.46
C THR A 96 -4.92 -9.15 2.48
N LYS A 97 -5.39 -9.23 1.23
CA LYS A 97 -4.98 -8.33 0.13
C LYS A 97 -5.33 -6.86 0.35
N ASP A 98 -6.33 -6.56 1.16
CA ASP A 98 -6.79 -5.19 1.43
C ASP A 98 -6.27 -4.60 2.74
N CYS A 99 -5.47 -5.38 3.48
CA CYS A 99 -4.75 -4.85 4.62
C CYS A 99 -3.51 -4.05 4.21
N ILE A 100 -3.19 -3.07 5.04
CA ILE A 100 -1.94 -2.33 5.01
C ILE A 100 -1.34 -2.33 6.41
N THR A 101 -0.13 -2.86 6.53
CA THR A 101 0.62 -2.82 7.79
C THR A 101 1.28 -1.46 7.94
N ARG A 102 1.16 -0.85 9.12
CA ARG A 102 1.66 0.50 9.41
C ARG A 102 2.33 0.53 10.79
N ASN A 103 3.19 1.53 11.01
CA ASN A 103 3.68 1.82 12.36
C ASN A 103 2.57 2.35 13.29
N ARG A 104 1.58 3.05 12.72
CA ARG A 104 0.42 3.61 13.42
C ARG A 104 -0.80 3.57 12.51
N LEU A 105 -1.99 3.51 13.10
CA LEU A 105 -3.28 3.64 12.42
C LEU A 105 -3.41 4.97 11.66
N PHE A 106 -4.40 5.10 10.79
CA PHE A 106 -4.64 6.36 10.08
C PHE A 106 -4.97 7.46 11.08
N TRP A 107 -4.27 8.61 11.00
CA TRP A 107 -4.39 9.68 11.99
C TRP A 107 -4.22 9.20 13.44
N ASN A 108 -3.40 8.17 13.66
CA ASN A 108 -3.17 7.51 14.95
C ASN A 108 -4.44 6.93 15.60
N LYS A 109 -5.55 6.78 14.86
CA LYS A 109 -6.84 6.38 15.43
C LYS A 109 -7.66 5.46 14.54
N TYR A 110 -7.85 5.82 13.28
CA TYR A 110 -8.79 5.14 12.41
C TYR A 110 -8.17 3.89 11.79
N LYS A 111 -8.86 2.76 11.95
CA LYS A 111 -8.44 1.46 11.43
C LYS A 111 -8.76 1.32 9.94
N TYR A 112 -9.82 1.94 9.46
CA TYR A 112 -10.28 1.76 8.09
C TYR A 112 -10.15 3.05 7.29
N LYS A 113 -9.89 2.90 5.99
CA LYS A 113 -9.91 3.99 5.01
C LYS A 113 -10.71 3.54 3.80
N ILE A 114 -11.82 4.23 3.53
CA ILE A 114 -12.65 4.03 2.34
C ILE A 114 -12.29 5.12 1.35
N THR A 115 -11.95 4.74 0.12
CA THR A 115 -11.71 5.66 -0.99
C THR A 115 -12.84 5.51 -1.99
N PHE A 116 -13.51 6.62 -2.29
CA PHE A 116 -14.59 6.69 -3.25
C PHE A 116 -14.08 7.09 -4.63
N SER A 117 -14.77 6.64 -5.67
CA SER A 117 -14.46 7.03 -7.05
C SER A 117 -15.02 8.42 -7.36
N CYS A 118 -14.16 9.35 -7.76
CA CYS A 118 -14.60 10.66 -8.26
C CYS A 118 -15.33 10.60 -9.61
N HIS A 119 -15.27 9.46 -10.30
CA HIS A 119 -15.99 9.21 -11.54
C HIS A 119 -17.41 8.66 -11.33
N SER A 120 -17.77 8.36 -10.08
CA SER A 120 -19.13 7.96 -9.73
C SER A 120 -20.01 9.19 -9.43
N ASP A 121 -21.31 9.01 -9.31
CA ASP A 121 -22.21 10.10 -8.90
C ASP A 121 -21.88 10.57 -7.47
N LEU A 122 -21.08 11.63 -7.39
CA LEU A 122 -20.61 12.25 -6.17
C LEU A 122 -21.75 12.93 -5.38
N SER A 123 -22.87 13.26 -6.03
CA SER A 123 -24.00 13.91 -5.36
C SER A 123 -24.62 13.01 -4.30
N LYS A 124 -24.79 11.72 -4.62
CA LYS A 124 -25.27 10.69 -3.68
C LYS A 124 -24.31 10.53 -2.49
N ILE A 125 -23.00 10.54 -2.75
CA ILE A 125 -21.97 10.44 -1.72
C ILE A 125 -22.06 11.63 -0.75
N ILE A 126 -22.09 12.85 -1.30
CA ILE A 126 -22.17 14.09 -0.52
C ILE A 126 -23.47 14.12 0.31
N HIS A 127 -24.60 13.78 -0.32
CA HIS A 127 -25.90 13.75 0.35
C HIS A 127 -25.90 12.75 1.50
N TRP A 128 -25.44 11.51 1.27
CA TRP A 128 -25.39 10.49 2.31
C TRP A 128 -24.52 10.91 3.49
N PHE A 129 -23.32 11.46 3.25
CA PHE A 129 -22.46 11.95 4.33
C PHE A 129 -23.00 13.20 5.04
N GLY A 130 -23.79 14.03 4.36
CA GLY A 130 -24.47 15.17 4.97
C GLY A 130 -25.52 14.79 6.01
N HIS A 131 -26.05 13.55 5.95
CA HIS A 131 -27.16 13.09 6.79
C HIS A 131 -26.85 11.88 7.68
N PHE A 132 -25.88 11.04 7.32
CA PHE A 132 -25.61 9.80 8.06
C PHE A 132 -24.72 10.03 9.29
N PHE A 133 -23.74 10.92 9.17
CA PHE A 133 -22.90 11.33 10.29
C PHE A 133 -23.29 12.74 10.74
N THR A 134 -24.46 12.85 11.38
CA THR A 134 -25.00 14.12 11.88
C THR A 134 -24.24 14.64 13.09
N ASP A 135 -23.74 13.73 13.93
CA ASP A 135 -22.90 14.06 15.06
C ASP A 135 -21.45 14.15 14.61
N LYS A 136 -20.76 15.23 14.99
CA LYS A 136 -19.31 15.37 14.79
C LYS A 136 -18.55 14.48 15.78
N ASP A 137 -18.81 13.18 15.74
CA ASP A 137 -18.06 12.19 16.48
C ASP A 137 -16.73 11.93 15.77
N THR A 138 -15.75 12.75 16.14
CA THR A 138 -14.40 12.60 15.61
C THR A 138 -13.75 11.29 16.06
N ASP A 139 -14.24 10.61 17.10
CA ASP A 139 -13.74 9.31 17.57
C ASP A 139 -14.16 8.16 16.66
N ARG A 140 -15.34 8.26 16.07
CA ARG A 140 -15.87 7.27 15.13
C ARG A 140 -15.36 7.44 13.71
N TYR A 141 -15.32 8.67 13.19
CA TYR A 141 -14.97 8.91 11.78
C TYR A 141 -14.20 10.20 11.54
N ARG A 142 -13.60 10.30 10.35
CA ARG A 142 -12.99 11.53 9.83
C ARG A 142 -13.09 11.60 8.31
N TYR A 143 -13.49 12.76 7.80
CA TYR A 143 -13.39 13.07 6.38
C TYR A 143 -11.96 13.39 5.98
N GLY A 144 -11.52 12.85 4.84
CA GLY A 144 -10.37 13.37 4.13
C GLY A 144 -10.61 14.81 3.68
N SER A 145 -9.53 15.55 3.42
CA SER A 145 -9.60 16.97 3.04
C SER A 145 -10.55 17.23 1.87
N SER A 146 -10.48 16.39 0.83
CA SER A 146 -11.35 16.48 -0.35
C SER A 146 -12.82 16.28 0.00
N LEU A 147 -13.16 15.20 0.70
CA LEU A 147 -14.54 14.91 1.08
C LEU A 147 -15.11 16.01 1.99
N HIS A 148 -14.31 16.50 2.94
CA HIS A 148 -14.69 17.59 3.82
C HIS A 148 -15.03 18.88 3.03
N LYS A 149 -14.20 19.24 2.04
CA LYS A 149 -14.47 20.38 1.16
C LYS A 149 -15.75 20.18 0.34
N MET A 150 -15.93 19.00 -0.25
CA MET A 150 -17.10 18.67 -1.07
C MET A 150 -18.41 18.79 -0.29
N ILE A 151 -18.46 18.28 0.93
CA ILE A 151 -19.64 18.39 1.81
C ILE A 151 -19.96 19.85 2.14
N ARG A 152 -18.92 20.67 2.37
CA ARG A 152 -19.08 22.08 2.72
C ARG A 152 -19.52 22.94 1.53
N GLU A 153 -18.99 22.66 0.34
CA GLU A 153 -19.11 23.53 -0.84
C GLU A 153 -20.29 23.17 -1.75
N LYS A 154 -21.08 22.13 -1.40
CA LYS A 154 -22.38 21.65 -1.93
C LYS A 154 -22.53 21.47 -3.44
N ASP A 155 -22.07 22.41 -4.26
CA ASP A 155 -22.17 22.44 -5.73
C ASP A 155 -20.88 22.85 -6.47
N GLN A 156 -19.92 23.49 -5.78
CA GLN A 156 -18.63 23.87 -6.40
C GLN A 156 -17.66 22.68 -6.54
N TRP A 157 -18.05 21.50 -6.06
CA TRP A 157 -17.22 20.30 -6.09
C TRP A 157 -17.01 19.74 -7.51
N LYS A 158 -17.79 20.18 -8.51
CA LYS A 158 -17.77 19.65 -9.89
C LYS A 158 -16.41 19.80 -10.59
N THR A 159 -15.53 20.66 -10.08
CA THR A 159 -14.17 20.86 -10.61
C THR A 159 -13.10 20.06 -9.85
N TYR A 160 -13.46 19.30 -8.81
CA TYR A 160 -12.51 18.56 -8.00
C TYR A 160 -12.20 17.18 -8.61
N TRP A 161 -11.03 17.07 -9.22
CA TRP A 161 -10.49 15.82 -9.76
C TRP A 161 -9.72 15.02 -8.72
N CYS A 162 -10.34 14.73 -7.57
CA CYS A 162 -9.71 13.92 -6.53
C CYS A 162 -10.68 12.94 -5.88
N ASN A 163 -10.19 11.73 -5.61
CA ASN A 163 -10.98 10.68 -4.97
C ASN A 163 -11.25 11.04 -3.50
N PRO A 164 -12.53 11.17 -3.07
CA PRO A 164 -12.86 11.44 -1.68
C PRO A 164 -12.48 10.25 -0.79
N VAL A 165 -12.14 10.55 0.46
CA VAL A 165 -11.72 9.54 1.44
C VAL A 165 -12.48 9.73 2.75
N LEU A 166 -12.89 8.61 3.33
CA LEU A 166 -13.44 8.52 4.69
C LEU A 166 -12.52 7.61 5.53
N TYR A 167 -12.25 8.02 6.76
CA TYR A 167 -11.57 7.21 7.75
C TYR A 167 -12.57 6.79 8.83
N LEU A 168 -12.52 5.52 9.24
CA LEU A 168 -13.44 4.93 10.22
C LEU A 168 -12.68 4.13 11.27
N THR A 169 -13.21 4.16 12.50
CA THR A 169 -12.70 3.33 13.60
C THR A 169 -13.32 1.93 13.58
N ASN A 170 -14.63 1.85 13.33
CA ASN A 170 -15.42 0.62 13.50
C ASN A 170 -15.72 -0.09 12.17
N HIS A 171 -15.77 -1.41 12.22
CA HIS A 171 -16.09 -2.25 11.07
C HIS A 171 -17.55 -2.12 10.63
N ASP A 172 -18.48 -1.96 11.57
CA ASP A 172 -19.91 -1.86 11.25
C ASP A 172 -20.22 -0.63 10.39
N ASP A 173 -19.51 0.48 10.63
CA ASP A 173 -19.61 1.68 9.80
C ASP A 173 -19.11 1.44 8.37
N VAL A 174 -18.09 0.57 8.21
CA VAL A 174 -17.62 0.15 6.89
C VAL A 174 -18.70 -0.66 6.18
N MET A 175 -19.39 -1.54 6.89
CA MET A 175 -20.49 -2.33 6.32
C MET A 175 -21.69 -1.46 5.93
N LEU A 176 -22.04 -0.46 6.73
CA LEU A 176 -23.08 0.51 6.39
C LEU A 176 -22.70 1.34 5.16
N CYS A 177 -21.44 1.76 5.04
CA CYS A 177 -20.93 2.41 3.84
C CYS A 177 -21.03 1.51 2.60
N LYS A 178 -20.68 0.23 2.71
CA LYS A 178 -20.83 -0.74 1.61
C LYS A 178 -22.29 -0.86 1.20
N LEU A 179 -23.19 -1.10 2.13
CA LEU A 179 -24.63 -1.25 1.84
C LEU A 179 -25.21 -0.01 1.12
N ALA A 180 -24.80 1.19 1.53
CA ALA A 180 -25.33 2.43 0.96
C ALA A 180 -24.65 2.85 -0.36
N LEU A 181 -23.35 2.59 -0.49
CA LEU A 181 -22.47 3.24 -1.47
C LEU A 181 -21.55 2.27 -2.24
N ASP A 182 -21.82 0.96 -2.28
CA ASP A 182 -20.92 -0.04 -2.89
C ASP A 182 -20.40 0.36 -4.28
N ASN A 183 -21.32 0.76 -5.19
CA ASN A 183 -21.01 1.19 -6.56
C ASN A 183 -20.13 2.45 -6.66
N HIS A 184 -19.92 3.15 -5.54
CA HIS A 184 -19.09 4.35 -5.45
C HIS A 184 -17.76 4.09 -4.74
N ILE A 185 -17.61 2.95 -4.07
CA ILE A 185 -16.39 2.59 -3.35
C ILE A 185 -15.38 2.06 -4.35
N MET A 186 -14.28 2.79 -4.51
CA MET A 186 -13.15 2.33 -5.33
C MET A 186 -12.29 1.33 -4.55
N LYS A 187 -12.09 1.57 -3.24
CA LYS A 187 -11.18 0.78 -2.42
C LYS A 187 -11.49 0.91 -0.94
N ILE A 188 -11.32 -0.18 -0.20
CA ILE A 188 -11.32 -0.18 1.26
C ILE A 188 -9.95 -0.69 1.72
N GLU A 189 -9.33 0.01 2.65
CA GLU A 189 -8.05 -0.37 3.24
C GLU A 189 -8.23 -0.55 4.75
N THR A 190 -7.76 -1.67 5.28
CA THR A 190 -7.70 -1.94 6.72
C THR A 190 -6.27 -1.77 7.20
N ALA A 191 -6.04 -0.85 8.13
CA ALA A 191 -4.76 -0.68 8.80
C ALA A 191 -4.60 -1.68 9.93
N ILE A 192 -3.45 -2.34 9.95
CA ILE A 192 -2.97 -3.19 11.04
C ILE A 192 -1.61 -2.65 11.47
N THR A 193 -1.29 -2.74 12.75
CA THR A 193 -0.01 -2.21 13.26
C THR A 193 1.08 -3.28 13.32
N PHE A 194 2.34 -2.88 13.18
CA PHE A 194 3.46 -3.82 13.33
C PHE A 194 3.53 -4.47 14.70
N ASP A 195 2.96 -3.83 15.73
CA ASP A 195 2.91 -4.39 17.09
C ASP A 195 2.11 -5.69 17.15
N GLU A 196 1.12 -5.89 16.27
CA GLU A 196 0.36 -7.15 16.17
C GLU A 196 1.21 -8.34 15.66
N PHE A 197 2.36 -8.05 15.07
CA PHE A 197 3.31 -9.05 14.58
C PHE A 197 4.54 -9.21 15.48
N LYS A 198 4.75 -8.32 16.45
CA LYS A 198 5.70 -8.56 17.53
C LYS A 198 5.07 -9.64 18.40
N GLY A 199 5.75 -10.79 18.52
CA GLY A 199 5.24 -11.89 19.37
C GLY A 199 4.95 -11.36 20.77
N VAL A 200 3.91 -11.89 21.42
CA VAL A 200 3.75 -11.72 22.86
C VAL A 200 5.00 -12.32 23.48
N SER A 201 5.94 -11.47 23.89
CA SER A 201 6.96 -11.87 24.86
C SER A 201 6.18 -12.20 26.12
N ASN A 202 5.82 -13.48 26.30
CA ASN A 202 5.43 -13.97 27.61
C ASN A 202 6.66 -13.74 28.51
N GLY A 203 6.59 -12.68 29.31
CA GLY A 203 7.49 -12.50 30.44
C GLY A 203 7.22 -13.55 31.51
#